data_AF-A0A946UZ97-F1
#
_entry.id   AF-A0A946UZ97-F1
#
_cell.length_a   1.000
_cell.length_b   1.000
_cell.length_c   1.000
_cell.angle_alpha   90.00
_cell.angle_beta   90.00
_cell.angle_gamma   90.00
#
_symmetry.space_group_name_H-M   'P 1'
#
loop_
_entity.id
_entity.type
_entity.pdbx_description
1 polymer ?
#
loop_
_entity_poly.entity_id
_entity_poly.type
_entity_poly.pdbx_seq_one_letter_code
_entity_poly.pdbx_strand_id
1 'polypeptide(L)' 'MNEPVSPRAELQQKVRAMRMEVGRAFVGQDAVVSGVMIALLSAGHVLLEGVPGLGKTLLVKAMS' A
#
# COMPACT_ATOMS: atom_id res chain seq x y z
N MET A 1 -23.37 -21.42 10.59
CA MET A 1 -23.05 -21.75 9.19
C MET A 1 -22.01 -20.73 8.74
N ASN A 2 -20.73 -21.02 8.94
CA ASN A 2 -19.65 -20.14 8.50
C ASN A 2 -19.12 -20.77 7.20
N GLU A 3 -19.52 -20.24 6.05
CA GLU A 3 -18.87 -20.64 4.80
C GLU A 3 -17.39 -20.25 4.86
N PRO A 4 -16.47 -21.13 4.42
CA PRO A 4 -15.08 -20.76 4.34
C PRO A 4 -14.93 -19.58 3.39
N VAL A 5 -14.40 -18.47 3.90
CA VAL A 5 -14.08 -17.30 3.10
C VAL A 5 -13.09 -17.75 2.02
N SER A 6 -13.41 -17.48 0.75
CA SER A 6 -12.53 -17.89 -0.34
C SER A 6 -11.11 -17.31 -0.15
N PRO A 7 -10.03 -18.04 -0.49
CA PRO A 7 -8.66 -17.53 -0.35
C PRO A 7 -8.44 -16.18 -1.05
N ARG A 8 -9.15 -15.94 -2.17
CA ARG A 8 -9.13 -14.66 -2.88
C ARG A 8 -9.75 -13.53 -2.05
N ALA A 9 -10.85 -13.78 -1.36
CA ALA A 9 -11.50 -12.76 -0.53
C ALA A 9 -10.63 -12.38 0.67
N GLU A 10 -9.94 -13.34 1.30
CA GLU A 10 -8.98 -13.06 2.37
C GLU A 10 -7.80 -12.20 1.88
N LEU A 11 -7.21 -12.54 0.73
CA LEU A 11 -6.14 -11.77 0.12
C LEU A 11 -6.59 -10.33 -0.16
N GLN A 12 -7.76 -10.16 -0.79
CA GLN A 12 -8.31 -8.84 -1.06
C GLN A 12 -8.54 -8.04 0.22
N GLN A 13 -8.98 -8.67 1.30
CA GLN A 13 -9.16 -8.01 2.58
C GLN A 13 -7.84 -7.57 3.20
N LYS A 14 -6.80 -8.41 3.16
CA LYS A 14 -5.45 -8.05 3.63
C LYS A 14 -4.85 -6.89 2.83
N VAL A 15 -4.97 -6.92 1.50
CA VAL A 15 -4.50 -5.82 0.63
C VAL A 15 -5.26 -4.52 0.93
N ARG A 16 -6.58 -4.58 1.11
CA ARG A 16 -7.38 -3.41 1.52
C ARG A 16 -6.94 -2.86 2.88
N ALA A 17 -6.72 -3.73 3.86
CA ALA A 17 -6.27 -3.33 5.19
C ALA A 17 -4.89 -2.63 5.14
N MET A 18 -3.93 -3.19 4.39
CA MET A 18 -2.62 -2.59 4.17
C MET A 18 -2.74 -1.20 3.52
N ARG A 19 -3.57 -1.05 2.47
CA ARG A 19 -3.82 0.24 1.81
C ARG A 19 -4.38 1.27 2.79
N MET A 20 -5.31 0.87 3.65
CA MET A 20 -5.89 1.75 4.66
C MET A 20 -4.87 2.21 5.70
N GLU A 21 -3.96 1.33 6.14
CA GLU A 21 -2.89 1.68 7.07
C GLU A 21 -1.96 2.74 6.49
N VAL A 22 -1.46 2.49 5.28
CA VAL A 22 -0.56 3.42 4.58
C VAL A 22 -1.26 4.75 4.29
N GLY A 23 -2.55 4.73 3.92
CA GLY A 23 -3.35 5.92 3.67
C GLY A 23 -3.56 6.81 4.90
N ARG A 24 -3.43 6.30 6.13
CA ARG A 24 -3.47 7.13 7.35
C ARG A 24 -2.22 7.98 7.52
N ALA A 25 -1.06 7.48 7.09
CA ALA A 25 0.21 8.20 7.16
C ALA A 25 0.44 9.07 5.92
N PHE A 26 -0.06 8.66 4.75
CA PHE A 26 0.24 9.29 3.47
C PHE A 26 -1.05 9.73 2.73
N VAL A 27 -1.55 10.91 3.10
CA VAL A 27 -2.86 11.43 2.65
C VAL A 27 -2.75 12.14 1.29
N GLY A 28 -3.77 11.96 0.44
CA GLY A 28 -3.93 12.71 -0.82
C GLY A 28 -3.07 12.21 -1.98
N GLN A 29 -2.45 11.04 -1.84
CA GLN A 29 -1.51 10.47 -2.82
C GLN A 29 -1.85 9.01 -3.16
N ASP A 30 -3.13 8.71 -3.43
CA ASP A 30 -3.65 7.36 -3.68
C ASP A 30 -2.93 6.62 -4.83
N ALA A 31 -2.56 7.34 -5.88
CA ALA A 31 -1.87 6.77 -7.05
C ALA A 31 -0.45 6.29 -6.67
N VAL A 32 0.27 7.07 -5.87
CA VAL A 32 1.61 6.72 -5.38
C VAL A 32 1.53 5.48 -4.49
N VAL A 33 0.62 5.47 -3.51
CA VAL A 33 0.42 4.31 -2.61
C VAL A 33 0.11 3.05 -3.43
N SER A 34 -0.78 3.15 -4.42
CA SER A 34 -1.14 2.02 -5.28
C SER A 34 0.06 1.52 -6.09
N GLY A 35 0.86 2.41 -6.67
CA GLY A 35 2.07 2.04 -7.41
C GLY A 35 3.12 1.34 -6.55
N VAL A 36 3.37 1.83 -5.33
CA VAL A 36 4.33 1.19 -4.42
C VAL A 36 3.82 -0.16 -3.92
N MET A 37 2.52 -0.29 -3.61
CA MET A 37 1.94 -1.59 -3.26
C MET A 37 2.02 -2.60 -4.40
N ILE A 38 1.78 -2.17 -5.65
CA ILE A 38 1.94 -3.05 -6.83
C ILE A 38 3.37 -3.55 -6.91
N ALA A 39 4.36 -2.65 -6.81
CA ALA A 39 5.76 -3.05 -6.86
C ALA A 39 6.15 -3.99 -5.70
N LEU A 40 5.69 -3.73 -4.48
CA LEU A 40 5.95 -4.60 -3.33
C LEU A 40 5.39 -6.02 -3.57
N LEU A 41 4.13 -6.11 -4.01
CA LEU A 41 3.45 -7.38 -4.24
C LEU A 41 4.01 -8.13 -5.46
N SER A 42 4.60 -7.42 -6.43
CA SER A 42 5.20 -8.01 -7.62
C SER A 42 6.71 -8.22 -7.50
N ALA A 43 7.31 -7.99 -6.34
CA ALA A 43 8.77 -7.96 -6.15
C ALA A 43 9.51 -7.05 -7.15
N GLY A 44 8.88 -5.93 -7.51
CA GLY A 44 9.45 -4.88 -8.36
C GLY A 44 10.18 -3.79 -7.57
N HIS A 45 10.69 -2.79 -8.29
CA HIS A 45 11.41 -1.65 -7.73
C HIS A 45 10.71 -0.34 -8.08
N VAL A 46 10.75 0.63 -7.18
CA VAL A 46 10.18 1.97 -7.39
C VAL A 46 11.21 3.03 -7.02
N LEU A 47 11.30 4.07 -7.85
CA LEU A 47 12.00 5.31 -7.54
C LEU A 47 10.97 6.40 -7.19
N LEU A 48 11.08 6.97 -6.00
CA LEU A 48 10.19 8.05 -5.54
C LEU A 48 10.84 9.41 -5.76
N GLU A 49 10.50 10.08 -6.87
CA GLU A 49 10.97 11.43 -7.19
C GLU A 49 9.93 12.50 -6.86
N GLY A 50 10.41 13.71 -6.55
CA GLY A 50 9.56 14.87 -6.28
C GLY A 50 10.24 15.86 -5.34
N VAL A 51 9.61 17.02 -5.13
CA VAL A 51 10.18 18.09 -4.29
C VAL A 51 10.26 17.70 -2.80
N PRO A 52 11.12 18.36 -1.99
CA PRO A 52 11.21 18.12 -0.55
C PRO A 52 9.86 18.31 0.16
N GLY A 53 9.61 17.56 1.24
CA GLY A 53 8.41 17.71 2.07
C GLY A 53 7.19 16.88 1.63
N LEU A 54 7.22 16.19 0.49
CA LEU A 54 6.10 15.35 0.01
C LEU A 54 5.98 13.98 0.68
N GLY A 55 6.49 13.82 1.91
CA GLY A 55 6.33 12.59 2.69
C GLY A 55 6.99 11.31 2.13
N LYS A 56 7.92 11.40 1.16
CA LYS A 56 8.64 10.24 0.58
C LYS A 56 9.23 9.30 1.64
N THR A 57 9.90 9.86 2.64
CA THR A 57 10.48 9.08 3.76
C THR A 57 9.40 8.46 4.65
N LEU A 58 8.28 9.18 4.85
CA LEU A 58 7.16 8.68 5.64
C LEU A 58 6.51 7.48 4.95
N LEU A 59 6.33 7.55 3.63
CA LEU A 59 5.79 6.46 2.82
C LEU A 59 6.64 5.18 2.95
N VAL A 60 7.96 5.28 2.83
CA VAL A 60 8.85 4.11 2.98
C VAL A 60 8.75 3.52 4.39
N LYS A 61 8.71 4.36 5.44
CA LYS A 61 8.56 3.92 6.82
C LYS A 61 7.21 3.26 7.11
N ALA A 62 6.13 3.73 6.49
CA ALA A 62 4.80 3.15 6.66
C ALA A 62 4.65 1.76 6.01
N MET A 63 5.63 1.33 5.20
CA MET A 63 5.64 0.05 4.50
C MET A 63 6.69 -0.94 5.04
N SER A 64 7.52 -0.51 6.00
CA SER A 64 8.50 -1.35 6.70
C SER A 64 7.88 -1.94 7.96
#